data_AF-A0ABC9E3T0-F1
#
_entry.id   AF-A0ABC9E3T0-F1
#
_cell.length_a   1.000
_cell.length_b   1.000
_cell.length_c   1.000
_cell.angle_alpha   90.00
_cell.angle_beta   90.00
_cell.angle_gamma   90.00
#
_symmetry.space_group_name_H-M   'P 1'
#
loop_
_entity.id
_entity.type
_entity.pdbx_description
1 polymer ?
#
loop_
_entity_poly.entity_id
_entity_poly.type
_entity_poly.pdbx_seq_one_letter_code
_entity_poly.pdbx_strand_id
1 'polypeptide(L)'
;MRASGLTRLYLLLVLVLLAVAAAAAGASGEHDFRRDFEVVWGEGNARFRDGGREVELSLDTRTGARLQSKQRYLFGRFDIDIKLVPGESAGTITSFYICTGGARHDEVDFEFLGNTSGEPYLLHTNIFSDGKGEREQQFVLWFDPTASFHTYSILWNPHNIILYIDGVPIRVFRNNAAHGVPFPAAQPVHVFASIWDAEDWATQGGRVKTDWSKAPFVAAYRRYNVSNACVWDEEHGRARCPTATAGGRRRRREAAWMAQKMDWWSWMTLSWVRMNYMVYDYCDDRRRFPDGSPPECVVPIGRA
;
A
#
# COMPACT_ATOMS: atom_id res chain seq x y z
N MET A 1 49.97 14.84 23.33
CA MET A 1 49.02 13.78 23.75
C MET A 1 47.60 14.35 23.85
N ARG A 2 46.85 14.47 22.74
CA ARG A 2 45.42 14.89 22.73
C ARG A 2 44.57 14.16 21.67
N ALA A 3 45.14 13.18 20.96
CA ALA A 3 44.45 12.45 19.88
C ALA A 3 43.54 11.32 20.38
N SER A 4 43.59 10.98 21.68
CA SER A 4 42.87 9.83 22.26
C SER A 4 41.40 10.08 22.57
N GLY A 5 40.99 11.35 22.74
CA GLY A 5 39.60 11.70 23.05
C GLY A 5 38.67 11.66 21.83
N LEU A 6 39.11 12.23 20.71
CA LEU A 6 38.33 12.25 19.47
C LEU A 6 38.16 10.86 18.86
N THR A 7 39.19 10.03 18.89
CA THR A 7 39.10 8.64 18.41
C THR A 7 38.13 7.82 19.25
N ARG A 8 38.12 7.98 20.58
CA ARG A 8 37.14 7.31 21.46
C ARG A 8 35.71 7.76 21.20
N LEU A 9 35.49 9.06 20.97
CA LEU A 9 34.17 9.61 20.65
C LEU A 9 33.66 9.09 19.29
N TYR A 10 34.53 9.05 18.28
CA TYR A 10 34.21 8.52 16.95
C TYR A 10 33.86 7.02 17.01
N LEU A 11 34.66 6.22 17.73
CA LEU A 11 34.38 4.80 17.96
C LEU A 11 33.06 4.58 18.69
N LEU A 12 32.76 5.36 19.72
CA LEU A 12 31.47 5.31 20.41
C LEU A 12 30.31 5.65 19.48
N LEU A 13 30.47 6.66 18.62
CA LEU A 13 29.43 7.07 17.68
C LEU A 13 29.18 6.00 16.60
N VAL A 14 30.24 5.37 16.09
CA VAL A 14 30.14 4.23 15.15
C VAL A 14 29.49 3.02 15.84
N LEU A 15 29.84 2.71 17.08
CA LEU A 15 29.23 1.61 17.83
C LEU A 15 27.75 1.87 18.14
N VAL A 16 27.38 3.11 18.46
CA VAL A 16 25.97 3.50 18.63
C VAL A 16 25.22 3.39 17.30
N LEU A 17 25.79 3.86 16.19
CA LEU A 17 25.18 3.72 14.87
C LEU A 17 25.01 2.25 14.45
N LEU A 18 26.00 1.40 14.72
CA LEU A 18 25.93 -0.04 14.48
C LEU A 18 24.90 -0.73 15.39
N ALA A 19 24.81 -0.32 16.66
CA ALA A 19 23.81 -0.84 17.59
C ALA A 19 22.38 -0.40 17.20
N VAL A 20 22.20 0.84 16.72
CA VAL A 20 20.92 1.33 16.19
C VAL A 20 20.54 0.59 14.91
N ALA A 21 21.50 0.37 13.99
CA ALA A 21 21.27 -0.42 12.78
C ALA A 21 20.94 -1.89 13.10
N ALA A 22 21.63 -2.50 14.07
CA ALA A 22 21.37 -3.86 14.51
C ALA A 22 20.04 -3.99 15.26
N ALA A 23 19.65 -3.00 16.07
CA ALA A 23 18.34 -2.95 16.71
C ALA A 23 17.20 -2.74 15.70
N ALA A 24 17.43 -1.94 14.65
CA ALA A 24 16.50 -1.80 13.53
C ALA A 24 16.39 -3.11 12.72
N ALA A 25 17.47 -3.87 12.56
CA ALA A 25 17.48 -5.18 11.92
C ALA A 25 16.87 -6.29 12.81
N GLY A 26 16.96 -6.17 14.13
CA GLY A 26 16.45 -7.16 15.10
C GLY A 26 15.00 -6.96 15.54
N ALA A 27 14.35 -5.85 15.14
CA ALA A 27 12.96 -5.54 15.49
C ALA A 27 11.93 -6.05 14.46
N SER A 28 12.36 -6.55 13.29
CA SER A 28 11.46 -7.24 12.38
C SER A 28 11.31 -8.69 12.85
N GLY A 29 10.15 -9.04 13.41
CA GLY A 29 9.75 -10.44 13.42
C GLY A 29 9.88 -10.99 11.99
N GLU A 30 10.40 -12.21 11.84
CA GLU A 30 10.65 -12.76 10.50
C GLU A 30 9.37 -12.67 9.65
N HIS A 31 9.41 -11.80 8.64
CA HIS A 31 8.34 -11.64 7.65
C HIS A 31 8.35 -12.87 6.75
N ASP A 32 7.24 -13.59 6.64
CA ASP A 32 7.18 -14.80 5.83
C ASP A 32 5.85 -14.86 5.08
N PHE A 33 5.92 -14.71 3.76
CA PHE A 33 4.74 -14.79 2.91
C PHE A 33 4.10 -16.17 2.93
N ARG A 34 4.84 -17.27 3.19
CA ARG A 34 4.25 -18.61 3.33
C ARG A 34 3.42 -18.72 4.59
N ARG A 35 3.76 -17.97 5.65
CA ARG A 35 2.98 -17.88 6.87
C ARG A 35 1.71 -17.06 6.62
N ASP A 36 1.88 -15.88 6.04
CA ASP A 36 0.85 -14.83 6.03
C ASP A 36 -0.10 -14.89 4.82
N PHE A 37 0.32 -15.50 3.71
CA PHE A 37 -0.43 -15.56 2.45
C PHE A 37 -0.57 -16.99 1.92
N GLU A 38 -1.58 -17.18 1.08
CA GLU A 38 -1.75 -18.33 0.20
C GLU A 38 -1.82 -17.87 -1.27
N VAL A 39 -1.44 -18.75 -2.19
CA VAL A 39 -1.55 -18.48 -3.63
C VAL A 39 -2.95 -18.89 -4.09
N VAL A 40 -3.78 -17.91 -4.44
CA VAL A 40 -5.18 -18.15 -4.86
C VAL A 40 -5.34 -18.18 -6.37
N TRP A 41 -4.30 -17.80 -7.12
CA TRP A 41 -4.26 -17.89 -8.58
C TRP A 41 -2.83 -18.00 -9.08
N GLY A 42 -2.61 -18.83 -10.11
CA GLY A 42 -1.31 -18.92 -10.80
C GLY A 42 -0.18 -19.46 -9.93
N GLU A 43 -0.38 -20.61 -9.27
CA GLU A 43 0.61 -21.21 -8.35
C GLU A 43 2.00 -21.35 -8.97
N GLY A 44 2.09 -21.78 -10.24
CA GLY A 44 3.36 -21.90 -10.97
C GLY A 44 4.10 -20.57 -11.20
N ASN A 45 3.41 -19.44 -11.03
CA ASN A 45 3.91 -18.10 -11.25
C ASN A 45 4.21 -17.34 -9.95
N ALA A 46 4.04 -17.97 -8.79
CA ALA A 46 4.41 -17.42 -7.49
C ALA A 46 5.66 -18.12 -6.93
N ARG A 47 6.80 -17.43 -6.89
CA ARG A 47 8.08 -17.98 -6.47
C ARG A 47 8.57 -17.36 -5.17
N PHE A 48 8.46 -18.11 -4.09
CA PHE A 48 8.94 -17.70 -2.77
C PHE A 48 10.46 -17.91 -2.63
N ARG A 49 11.17 -16.85 -2.22
CA ARG A 49 12.62 -16.79 -2.02
C ARG A 49 12.99 -16.65 -0.55
N ASP A 50 14.24 -16.88 -0.21
CA ASP A 50 14.82 -16.56 1.10
C ASP A 50 13.99 -17.06 2.30
N GLY A 51 13.56 -18.33 2.24
CA GLY A 51 12.73 -18.93 3.29
C GLY A 51 11.30 -18.39 3.34
N GLY A 52 10.90 -17.50 2.42
CA GLY A 52 9.56 -16.88 2.34
C GLY A 52 9.57 -15.39 2.63
N ARG A 53 10.74 -14.79 2.90
CA ARG A 53 10.90 -13.35 3.14
C ARG A 53 10.63 -12.47 1.92
N GLU A 54 10.74 -13.05 0.73
CA GLU A 54 10.44 -12.41 -0.54
C GLU A 54 9.63 -13.37 -1.43
N VAL A 55 8.74 -12.83 -2.24
CA VAL A 55 7.98 -13.57 -3.26
C VAL A 55 8.01 -12.80 -4.57
N GLU A 56 8.34 -13.50 -5.64
CA GLU A 56 8.27 -13.01 -7.01
C GLU A 56 6.96 -13.51 -7.62
N LEU A 57 6.12 -12.59 -8.09
CA LEU A 57 4.92 -12.90 -8.88
C LEU A 57 5.22 -12.61 -10.34
N SER A 58 4.89 -13.57 -11.21
CA SER A 58 5.16 -13.48 -12.64
C SER A 58 3.90 -13.53 -13.50
N LEU A 59 3.97 -12.85 -14.64
CA LEU A 59 2.96 -12.87 -15.69
C LEU A 59 3.61 -13.38 -16.97
N ASP A 60 3.04 -14.44 -17.53
CA ASP A 60 3.40 -14.98 -18.83
C ASP A 60 2.14 -15.14 -19.71
N THR A 61 2.32 -15.60 -20.95
CA THR A 61 1.24 -15.79 -21.92
C THR A 61 0.09 -16.71 -21.46
N ARG A 62 0.28 -17.46 -20.36
CA ARG A 62 -0.71 -18.42 -19.85
C ARG A 62 -1.48 -17.84 -18.68
N THR A 63 -0.81 -17.19 -17.74
CA THR A 63 -1.45 -16.68 -16.52
C THR A 63 -0.60 -15.63 -15.80
N GLY A 64 -1.25 -14.83 -14.96
CA GLY A 64 -0.61 -14.06 -13.89
C GLY A 64 -0.57 -14.85 -12.57
N ALA A 65 -0.39 -14.14 -11.45
CA ALA A 65 -0.43 -14.72 -10.11
C ALA A 65 -1.10 -13.78 -9.11
N ARG A 66 -1.77 -14.36 -8.10
CA ARG A 66 -2.39 -13.60 -7.01
C ARG A 66 -2.22 -14.30 -5.67
N LEU A 67 -1.75 -13.54 -4.68
CA LEU A 67 -1.71 -13.91 -3.28
C LEU A 67 -2.89 -13.31 -2.54
N GLN A 68 -3.37 -14.02 -1.53
CA GLN A 68 -4.39 -13.57 -0.57
C GLN A 68 -3.89 -13.81 0.85
N SER A 69 -4.08 -12.85 1.76
CA SER A 69 -3.74 -13.06 3.16
C SER A 69 -4.62 -14.15 3.75
N LYS A 70 -4.06 -15.03 4.58
CA LYS A 70 -4.84 -16.10 5.24
C LYS A 70 -5.82 -15.52 6.28
N GLN A 71 -5.44 -14.40 6.88
CA GLN A 71 -6.27 -13.68 7.83
C GLN A 71 -7.08 -12.58 7.15
N ARG A 72 -8.24 -12.27 7.73
CA ARG A 72 -9.02 -11.08 7.43
C ARG A 72 -8.79 -10.03 8.51
N TYR A 73 -9.00 -8.77 8.16
CA TYR A 73 -8.76 -7.64 9.05
C TYR A 73 -9.93 -6.65 8.99
N LEU A 74 -10.22 -6.01 10.12
CA LEU A 74 -11.12 -4.87 10.18
C LEU A 74 -10.38 -3.71 10.84
N PHE A 75 -9.89 -2.79 10.01
CA PHE A 75 -8.87 -1.78 10.33
C PHE A 75 -7.46 -2.34 10.53
N GLY A 76 -6.47 -1.59 10.05
CA GLY A 76 -5.06 -1.93 10.18
C GLY A 76 -4.14 -0.99 9.41
N ARG A 77 -2.85 -1.14 9.66
CA ARG A 77 -1.77 -0.68 8.79
C ARG A 77 -1.13 -1.89 8.13
N PHE A 78 -1.11 -1.87 6.81
CA PHE A 78 -0.49 -2.89 5.96
C PHE A 78 0.66 -2.23 5.22
N ASP A 79 1.89 -2.60 5.57
CA ASP A 79 3.09 -2.15 4.88
C ASP A 79 3.64 -3.32 4.06
N ILE A 80 4.01 -3.07 2.81
CA ILE A 80 4.69 -4.05 1.95
C ILE A 80 5.73 -3.35 1.09
N ASP A 81 6.86 -4.00 0.89
CA ASP A 81 7.85 -3.53 -0.07
C ASP A 81 7.57 -4.13 -1.43
N ILE A 82 7.58 -3.29 -2.47
CA ILE A 82 7.36 -3.73 -3.84
C ILE A 82 8.51 -3.21 -4.71
N LYS A 83 9.00 -4.06 -5.61
CA LYS A 83 9.87 -3.68 -6.72
C LYS A 83 9.20 -4.13 -8.02
N LEU A 84 8.97 -3.18 -8.92
CA LEU A 84 8.16 -3.37 -10.12
C LEU A 84 8.95 -4.04 -11.25
N VAL A 85 8.24 -4.40 -12.32
CA VAL A 85 8.78 -5.04 -13.52
C VAL A 85 9.75 -4.07 -14.22
N PRO A 86 11.02 -4.44 -14.44
CA PRO A 86 11.96 -3.58 -15.15
C PRO A 86 11.77 -3.64 -16.67
N GLY A 87 12.16 -2.57 -17.36
CA GLY A 87 12.16 -2.53 -18.83
C GLY A 87 10.75 -2.42 -19.41
N GLU A 88 10.43 -3.28 -20.38
CA GLU A 88 9.13 -3.28 -21.05
C GLU A 88 8.08 -3.91 -20.14
N SER A 89 7.04 -3.13 -19.82
CA SER A 89 5.98 -3.55 -18.90
C SER A 89 4.59 -3.06 -19.34
N ALA A 90 4.47 -2.51 -20.55
CA ALA A 90 3.19 -2.04 -21.07
C ALA A 90 2.12 -3.14 -21.01
N GLY A 91 0.90 -2.73 -20.68
CA GLY A 91 -0.26 -3.60 -20.50
C GLY A 91 -0.30 -4.36 -19.18
N THR A 92 0.78 -4.41 -18.41
CA THR A 92 0.80 -5.13 -17.12
C THR A 92 0.34 -4.26 -15.96
N ILE A 93 -0.32 -4.88 -14.97
CA ILE A 93 -0.58 -4.28 -13.66
C ILE A 93 0.02 -5.15 -12.58
N THR A 94 0.85 -4.53 -11.74
CA THR A 94 1.24 -5.06 -10.43
C THR A 94 0.34 -4.42 -9.37
N SER A 95 -0.22 -5.16 -8.42
CA SER A 95 -1.15 -4.57 -7.44
C SER A 95 -0.90 -5.00 -6.00
N PHE A 96 -1.25 -4.10 -5.08
CA PHE A 96 -1.33 -4.32 -3.64
C PHE A 96 -2.59 -3.65 -3.12
N TYR A 97 -3.51 -4.43 -2.58
CA TYR A 97 -4.83 -3.90 -2.23
C TYR A 97 -5.45 -4.67 -1.07
N ILE A 98 -6.47 -4.06 -0.45
CA ILE A 98 -7.37 -4.75 0.47
C ILE A 98 -8.74 -4.84 -0.14
N CYS A 99 -9.42 -5.98 -0.01
CA CYS A 99 -10.76 -6.17 -0.58
C CYS A 99 -11.58 -7.17 0.24
N THR A 100 -12.90 -6.96 0.31
CA THR A 100 -13.84 -7.89 0.94
C THR A 100 -14.33 -8.98 -0.01
N GLY A 101 -14.32 -8.70 -1.32
CA GLY A 101 -14.86 -9.55 -2.38
C GLY A 101 -16.39 -9.41 -2.57
N GLY A 102 -16.87 -9.84 -3.74
CA GLY A 102 -18.30 -9.78 -4.10
C GLY A 102 -18.76 -8.44 -4.70
N ALA A 103 -20.06 -8.32 -5.01
CA ALA A 103 -20.59 -7.16 -5.74
C ALA A 103 -20.65 -5.87 -4.92
N ARG A 104 -20.76 -5.97 -3.59
CA ARG A 104 -20.84 -4.84 -2.66
C ARG A 104 -19.55 -4.70 -1.84
N HIS A 105 -18.42 -4.92 -2.49
CA HIS A 105 -17.14 -4.98 -1.80
C HIS A 105 -16.70 -3.60 -1.30
N ASP A 106 -15.93 -3.60 -0.21
CA ASP A 106 -15.07 -2.48 0.13
C ASP A 106 -13.66 -2.82 -0.37
N GLU A 107 -12.97 -1.85 -0.97
CA GLU A 107 -11.64 -2.05 -1.56
C GLU A 107 -10.78 -0.78 -1.54
N VAL A 108 -9.47 -0.95 -1.42
CA VAL A 108 -8.48 0.14 -1.44
C VAL A 108 -7.25 -0.34 -2.18
N ASP A 109 -6.87 0.40 -3.22
CA ASP A 109 -5.95 -0.10 -4.24
C ASP A 109 -4.67 0.72 -4.37
N PHE A 110 -3.55 0.01 -4.50
CA PHE A 110 -2.40 0.42 -5.29
C PHE A 110 -2.33 -0.46 -6.53
N GLU A 111 -2.38 0.15 -7.70
CA GLU A 111 -2.20 -0.49 -9.00
C GLU A 111 -1.09 0.23 -9.76
N PHE A 112 -0.01 -0.48 -10.08
CA PHE A 112 1.10 0.06 -10.82
C PHE A 112 0.95 -0.32 -12.29
N LEU A 113 0.60 0.67 -13.10
CA LEU A 113 0.37 0.55 -14.53
C LEU A 113 1.73 0.59 -15.21
N GLY A 114 2.12 -0.54 -15.79
CA GLY A 114 3.36 -0.65 -16.55
C GLY A 114 3.34 0.19 -17.81
N ASN A 115 4.53 0.40 -18.38
CA ASN A 115 4.74 1.28 -19.51
C ASN A 115 5.83 0.76 -20.44
N THR A 116 5.97 1.40 -21.60
CA THR A 116 7.04 1.10 -22.55
C THR A 116 8.39 1.41 -21.95
N SER A 117 9.41 0.64 -22.34
CA SER A 117 10.78 0.81 -21.83
C SER A 117 11.25 2.27 -21.86
N GLY A 118 11.62 2.81 -20.69
CA GLY A 118 12.13 4.19 -20.54
C GLY A 118 11.06 5.24 -20.21
N GLU A 119 9.78 4.90 -20.31
CA GLU A 119 8.67 5.76 -19.88
C GLU A 119 8.32 5.50 -18.41
N PRO A 120 7.80 6.50 -17.68
CA PRO A 120 7.51 6.35 -16.25
C PRO A 120 6.33 5.41 -16.00
N TYR A 121 6.40 4.66 -14.90
CA TYR A 121 5.24 4.01 -14.32
C TYR A 121 4.19 5.03 -13.87
N LEU A 122 2.92 4.64 -13.96
CA LEU A 122 1.83 5.35 -13.30
C LEU A 122 1.35 4.53 -12.11
N LEU A 123 1.37 5.15 -10.93
CA LEU A 123 0.66 4.62 -9.78
C LEU A 123 -0.79 5.08 -9.85
N HIS A 124 -1.71 4.13 -9.90
CA HIS A 124 -3.14 4.30 -9.81
C HIS A 124 -3.62 3.89 -8.43
N THR A 125 -4.49 4.69 -7.81
CA THR A 125 -5.14 4.36 -6.54
C THR A 125 -6.64 4.48 -6.70
N ASN A 126 -7.39 3.57 -6.09
CA ASN A 126 -8.86 3.62 -6.08
C ASN A 126 -9.39 3.23 -4.69
N ILE A 127 -10.63 3.62 -4.42
CA ILE A 127 -11.31 3.31 -3.16
C ILE A 127 -12.76 2.99 -3.48
N PHE A 128 -13.14 1.74 -3.21
CA PHE A 128 -14.52 1.27 -3.26
C PHE A 128 -15.11 1.22 -1.87
N SER A 129 -16.37 1.64 -1.77
CA SER A 129 -17.17 1.37 -0.59
C SER A 129 -18.56 0.94 -1.01
N ASP A 130 -19.00 -0.18 -0.47
CA ASP A 130 -20.28 -0.82 -0.81
C ASP A 130 -20.45 -1.08 -2.32
N GLY A 131 -19.36 -1.47 -3.00
CA GLY A 131 -19.30 -1.71 -4.45
C GLY A 131 -19.22 -0.44 -5.31
N LYS A 132 -19.28 0.75 -4.71
CA LYS A 132 -19.12 2.02 -5.42
C LYS A 132 -17.67 2.46 -5.37
N GLY A 133 -16.96 2.35 -6.49
CA GLY A 133 -15.62 2.90 -6.71
C GLY A 133 -15.67 4.27 -7.35
N GLU A 134 -15.01 4.40 -8.50
CA GLU A 134 -14.95 5.63 -9.31
C GLU A 134 -14.19 6.78 -8.65
N ARG A 135 -13.16 6.43 -7.86
CA ARG A 135 -12.35 7.36 -7.08
C ARG A 135 -10.88 7.28 -7.48
N GLU A 136 -10.61 7.20 -8.76
CA GLU A 136 -9.26 6.99 -9.26
C GLU A 136 -8.41 8.25 -9.04
N GLN A 137 -7.17 8.08 -8.58
CA GLN A 137 -6.13 9.10 -8.59
C GLN A 137 -4.86 8.48 -9.14
N GLN A 138 -4.18 9.19 -10.05
CA GLN A 138 -2.97 8.69 -10.69
C GLN A 138 -1.79 9.62 -10.43
N PHE A 139 -0.62 9.02 -10.23
CA PHE A 139 0.63 9.70 -9.90
C PHE A 139 1.79 9.14 -10.73
N VAL A 140 2.67 10.01 -11.20
CA VAL A 140 4.05 9.61 -11.53
C VAL A 140 4.87 9.51 -10.24
N LEU A 141 5.89 8.67 -10.20
CA LEU A 141 6.73 8.50 -9.01
C LEU A 141 7.99 9.38 -9.08
N TRP A 142 8.47 9.86 -7.92
CA TRP A 142 9.70 10.66 -7.81
C TRP A 142 10.99 9.81 -7.78
N PHE A 143 10.88 8.54 -8.16
CA PHE A 143 11.95 7.55 -8.24
C PHE A 143 11.60 6.50 -9.29
N ASP A 144 12.58 5.69 -9.68
CA ASP A 144 12.37 4.51 -10.52
C ASP A 144 11.93 3.32 -9.64
N PRO A 145 10.66 2.88 -9.69
CA PRO A 145 10.14 1.81 -8.83
C PRO A 145 10.62 0.41 -9.25
N THR A 146 11.35 0.29 -10.36
CA THR A 146 11.92 -0.97 -10.86
C THR A 146 13.34 -1.21 -10.33
N ALA A 147 14.05 -0.13 -9.97
CA ALA A 147 15.45 -0.17 -9.57
C ALA A 147 15.66 -0.65 -8.12
N SER A 148 14.69 -0.43 -7.24
CA SER A 148 14.79 -0.76 -5.81
C SER A 148 13.42 -1.03 -5.21
N PHE A 149 13.41 -1.68 -4.04
CA PHE A 149 12.19 -1.85 -3.27
C PHE A 149 11.82 -0.55 -2.56
N HIS A 150 10.55 -0.19 -2.65
CA HIS A 150 9.93 0.93 -1.92
C HIS A 150 8.77 0.40 -1.08
N THR A 151 8.52 1.03 0.07
CA THR A 151 7.44 0.62 0.97
C THR A 151 6.14 1.33 0.59
N TYR A 152 5.10 0.55 0.34
CA TYR A 152 3.74 1.03 0.09
C TYR A 152 2.87 0.65 1.27
N SER A 153 2.10 1.63 1.77
CA SER A 153 1.34 1.46 3.00
C SER A 153 -0.12 1.84 2.84
N ILE A 154 -1.01 0.98 3.31
CA ILE A 154 -2.43 1.29 3.54
C ILE A 154 -2.62 1.43 5.04
N LEU A 155 -2.84 2.65 5.54
CA LEU A 155 -3.36 2.88 6.88
C LEU A 155 -4.87 3.04 6.79
N TRP A 156 -5.61 2.11 7.39
CA TRP A 156 -7.07 2.09 7.39
C TRP A 156 -7.58 2.02 8.83
N ASN A 157 -8.24 3.08 9.28
CA ASN A 157 -8.83 3.16 10.62
C ASN A 157 -10.23 3.80 10.56
N PRO A 158 -10.97 3.91 11.68
CA PRO A 158 -12.33 4.46 11.66
C PRO A 158 -12.45 5.92 11.21
N HIS A 159 -11.33 6.65 11.11
CA HIS A 159 -11.31 8.05 10.77
C HIS A 159 -10.91 8.30 9.31
N ASN A 160 -10.03 7.48 8.76
CA ASN A 160 -9.47 7.69 7.43
C ASN A 160 -8.81 6.43 6.85
N ILE A 161 -8.68 6.46 5.54
CA ILE A 161 -7.72 5.68 4.78
C ILE A 161 -6.62 6.64 4.34
N ILE A 162 -5.36 6.35 4.65
CA ILE A 162 -4.20 7.11 4.16
C ILE A 162 -3.26 6.15 3.44
N LEU A 163 -2.91 6.52 2.22
CA LEU A 163 -1.97 5.80 1.38
C LEU A 163 -0.61 6.48 1.44
N TYR A 164 0.44 5.69 1.66
CA TYR A 164 1.81 6.17 1.74
C TYR A 164 2.73 5.47 0.75
N ILE A 165 3.77 6.19 0.35
CA ILE A 165 4.98 5.66 -0.29
C ILE A 165 6.17 6.10 0.56
N ASP A 166 6.94 5.16 1.09
CA ASP A 166 8.10 5.42 1.97
C ASP A 166 7.78 6.38 3.14
N GLY A 167 6.57 6.28 3.68
CA GLY A 167 6.09 7.15 4.76
C GLY A 167 5.60 8.54 4.33
N VAL A 168 5.68 8.88 3.04
CA VAL A 168 5.12 10.10 2.44
C VAL A 168 3.64 9.88 2.10
N PRO A 169 2.68 10.64 2.69
CA PRO A 169 1.27 10.50 2.35
C PRO A 169 1.01 11.01 0.93
N ILE A 170 0.42 10.17 0.08
CA ILE A 170 0.06 10.51 -1.30
C ILE A 170 -1.44 10.75 -1.49
N ARG A 171 -2.26 10.19 -0.60
CA ARG A 171 -3.72 10.27 -0.66
C ARG A 171 -4.32 10.06 0.72
N VAL A 172 -5.39 10.78 1.02
CA VAL A 172 -6.24 10.55 2.19
C VAL A 172 -7.71 10.52 1.78
N PHE A 173 -8.45 9.56 2.31
CA PHE A 173 -9.90 9.47 2.21
C PHE A 173 -10.49 9.44 3.62
N ARG A 174 -11.15 10.53 4.02
CA ARG A 174 -11.71 10.68 5.37
C ARG A 174 -13.04 9.95 5.48
N ASN A 175 -13.31 9.39 6.65
CA ASN A 175 -14.64 8.88 6.97
C ASN A 175 -15.61 10.06 7.14
N ASN A 176 -16.39 10.32 6.10
CA ASN A 176 -17.43 11.34 6.05
C ASN A 176 -18.84 10.69 6.00
N ALA A 177 -19.04 9.53 6.62
CA ALA A 177 -20.34 8.84 6.65
C ALA A 177 -21.47 9.71 7.21
N ALA A 178 -21.18 10.59 8.18
CA ALA A 178 -22.13 11.56 8.70
C ALA A 178 -22.63 12.58 7.64
N HIS A 179 -21.90 12.73 6.53
CA HIS A 179 -22.25 13.56 5.37
C HIS A 179 -22.70 12.71 4.17
N GLY A 180 -23.05 11.44 4.38
CA GLY A 180 -23.57 10.56 3.32
C GLY A 180 -22.51 9.99 2.39
N VAL A 181 -21.23 10.13 2.69
CA VAL A 181 -20.13 9.48 1.94
C VAL A 181 -19.87 8.09 2.50
N PRO A 182 -20.09 7.01 1.73
CA PRO A 182 -19.77 5.65 2.19
C PRO A 182 -18.28 5.50 2.53
N PHE A 183 -17.99 4.73 3.58
CA PHE A 183 -16.63 4.47 4.03
C PHE A 183 -16.48 2.99 4.43
N PRO A 184 -15.39 2.31 4.03
CA PRO A 184 -15.08 0.94 4.46
C PRO A 184 -14.91 0.85 5.98
N ALA A 185 -15.97 0.55 6.74
CA ALA A 185 -15.89 0.50 8.21
C ALA A 185 -16.52 -0.75 8.83
N ALA A 186 -17.19 -1.58 8.03
CA ALA A 186 -17.98 -2.69 8.55
C ALA A 186 -17.52 -4.06 8.06
N GLN A 187 -16.93 -4.14 6.87
CA GLN A 187 -16.61 -5.41 6.24
C GLN A 187 -15.14 -5.79 6.46
N PRO A 188 -14.86 -6.99 6.99
CA PRO A 188 -13.48 -7.47 7.10
C PRO A 188 -12.88 -7.77 5.73
N VAL A 189 -11.66 -7.31 5.48
CA VAL A 189 -10.95 -7.42 4.20
C VAL A 189 -9.85 -8.47 4.27
N HIS A 190 -9.57 -9.11 3.13
CA HIS A 190 -8.27 -9.73 2.89
C HIS A 190 -7.31 -8.70 2.29
N VAL A 191 -6.01 -8.96 2.44
CA VAL A 191 -4.94 -8.25 1.74
C VAL A 191 -4.51 -9.08 0.54
N PHE A 192 -4.27 -8.44 -0.58
CA PHE A 192 -3.92 -9.09 -1.85
C PHE A 192 -2.66 -8.47 -2.46
N ALA A 193 -1.92 -9.30 -3.16
CA ALA A 193 -0.82 -8.89 -4.03
C ALA A 193 -0.94 -9.66 -5.36
N SER A 194 -0.80 -8.99 -6.50
CA SER A 194 -0.98 -9.66 -7.79
C SER A 194 -0.16 -9.07 -8.93
N ILE A 195 -0.05 -9.83 -10.00
CA ILE A 195 0.37 -9.33 -11.32
C ILE A 195 -0.54 -9.93 -12.38
N TRP A 196 -1.05 -9.10 -13.28
CA TRP A 196 -2.02 -9.50 -14.29
C TRP A 196 -1.95 -8.60 -15.54
N ASP A 197 -2.53 -9.10 -16.64
CA ASP A 197 -2.62 -8.40 -17.91
C ASP A 197 -3.89 -7.53 -17.95
N ALA A 198 -3.70 -6.27 -18.29
CA ALA A 198 -4.71 -5.23 -18.33
C ALA A 198 -4.54 -4.35 -19.58
N GLU A 199 -4.08 -4.95 -20.68
CA GLU A 199 -3.73 -4.26 -21.93
C GLU A 199 -4.86 -3.44 -22.55
N ASP A 200 -6.11 -3.66 -22.13
CA ASP A 200 -7.26 -2.88 -22.57
C ASP A 200 -7.34 -1.48 -21.97
N TRP A 201 -6.59 -1.18 -20.91
CA TRP A 201 -6.65 0.14 -20.27
C TRP A 201 -5.37 0.60 -19.59
N ALA A 202 -4.48 -0.30 -19.16
CA ALA A 202 -3.36 0.03 -18.27
C ALA A 202 -2.40 1.07 -18.86
N THR A 203 -1.93 0.86 -20.10
CA THR A 203 -0.90 1.73 -20.67
C THR A 203 -1.51 2.67 -21.71
N GLN A 204 -1.41 3.97 -21.43
CA GLN A 204 -1.94 5.05 -22.29
C GLN A 204 -3.43 4.85 -22.65
N GLY A 205 -4.23 4.40 -21.68
CA GLY A 205 -5.66 4.11 -21.88
C GLY A 205 -5.90 2.92 -22.82
N GLY A 206 -5.00 1.93 -22.81
CA GLY A 206 -5.12 0.69 -23.60
C GLY A 206 -4.60 0.79 -25.03
N ARG A 207 -3.97 1.91 -25.41
CA ARG A 207 -3.39 2.09 -26.75
C ARG A 207 -2.15 1.22 -26.97
N VAL A 208 -1.36 1.01 -25.91
CA VAL A 208 -0.17 0.16 -25.97
C VAL A 208 -0.50 -1.17 -25.31
N LYS A 209 -0.32 -2.25 -26.07
CA LYS A 209 -0.63 -3.62 -25.66
C LYS A 209 0.58 -4.33 -25.07
N THR A 210 0.34 -5.44 -24.38
CA THR A 210 1.40 -6.25 -23.78
C THR A 210 2.26 -6.90 -24.86
N ASP A 211 3.56 -6.60 -24.89
CA ASP A 211 4.51 -7.33 -25.75
C ASP A 211 4.90 -8.65 -25.07
N TRP A 212 4.11 -9.69 -25.33
CA TRP A 212 4.33 -11.03 -24.78
C TRP A 212 5.67 -11.66 -25.13
N SER A 213 6.43 -11.14 -26.11
CA SER A 213 7.81 -11.59 -26.36
C SER A 213 8.79 -11.21 -25.24
N LYS A 214 8.38 -10.29 -24.35
CA LYS A 214 9.13 -9.85 -23.16
C LYS A 214 8.79 -10.62 -21.89
N ALA A 215 7.81 -11.51 -21.94
CA ALA A 215 7.47 -12.37 -20.81
C ALA A 215 8.65 -13.29 -20.42
N PRO A 216 8.78 -13.68 -19.14
CA PRO A 216 7.87 -13.34 -18.04
C PRO A 216 8.13 -11.93 -17.48
N PHE A 217 7.05 -11.20 -17.20
CA PHE A 217 7.09 -9.97 -16.42
C PHE A 217 7.09 -10.35 -14.94
N VAL A 218 8.02 -9.80 -14.14
CA VAL A 218 8.20 -10.23 -12.75
C VAL A 218 8.21 -9.02 -11.81
N ALA A 219 7.28 -9.01 -10.86
CA ALA A 219 7.27 -8.08 -9.74
C ALA A 219 7.66 -8.81 -8.46
N ALA A 220 8.43 -8.15 -7.59
CA ALA A 220 8.89 -8.74 -6.34
C ALA A 220 8.27 -8.02 -5.14
N TYR A 221 7.92 -8.80 -4.12
CA TYR A 221 7.30 -8.34 -2.88
C TYR A 221 8.10 -8.86 -1.68
N ARG A 222 8.32 -8.01 -0.67
CA ARG A 222 8.98 -8.42 0.57
C ARG A 222 8.47 -7.64 1.78
N ARG A 223 8.93 -8.00 2.97
CA ARG A 223 8.71 -7.26 4.23
C ARG A 223 7.23 -6.88 4.50
N TYR A 224 6.30 -7.80 4.24
CA TYR A 224 4.90 -7.58 4.63
C TYR A 224 4.77 -7.45 6.15
N ASN A 225 4.38 -6.27 6.62
CA ASN A 225 4.20 -5.97 8.04
C ASN A 225 2.74 -5.64 8.33
N VAL A 226 2.16 -6.44 9.22
CA VAL A 226 0.77 -6.33 9.69
C VAL A 226 0.67 -6.35 11.22
N SER A 227 1.76 -5.98 11.90
CA SER A 227 1.81 -5.91 13.38
C SER A 227 0.80 -4.94 13.98
N ASN A 228 0.32 -3.98 13.18
CA ASN A 228 -0.63 -2.95 13.54
C ASN A 228 -1.98 -3.15 12.83
N ALA A 229 -2.60 -4.33 12.94
CA ALA A 229 -3.91 -4.58 12.36
C ALA A 229 -4.80 -5.42 13.28
N CYS A 230 -6.11 -5.20 13.22
CA CYS A 230 -7.06 -5.97 13.99
C CYS A 230 -7.50 -7.20 13.19
N VAL A 231 -7.06 -8.39 13.63
CA VAL A 231 -7.44 -9.66 12.99
C VAL A 231 -8.92 -9.93 13.26
N TRP A 232 -9.66 -10.26 12.23
CA TRP A 232 -11.08 -10.61 12.35
C TRP A 232 -11.25 -12.03 12.90
N ASP A 233 -12.01 -12.14 13.98
CA ASP A 233 -12.34 -13.40 14.64
C ASP A 233 -13.70 -13.88 14.15
N GLU A 234 -13.69 -14.76 13.15
CA GLU A 234 -14.89 -15.28 12.51
C GLU A 234 -15.83 -16.01 13.50
N GLU A 235 -15.26 -16.68 14.51
CA GLU A 235 -16.05 -17.42 15.51
C GLU A 235 -16.91 -16.49 16.38
N HIS A 236 -16.39 -15.30 16.71
CA HIS A 236 -17.05 -14.37 17.63
C HIS A 236 -17.59 -13.11 16.94
N GLY A 237 -17.39 -12.97 15.62
CA GLY A 237 -17.84 -11.82 14.83
C GLY A 237 -17.27 -10.49 15.33
N ARG A 238 -15.99 -10.44 15.70
CA ARG A 238 -15.34 -9.22 16.21
C ARG A 238 -13.88 -9.08 15.80
N ALA A 239 -13.36 -7.87 15.77
CA ALA A 239 -11.95 -7.63 15.50
C ALA A 239 -11.10 -7.75 16.79
N ARG A 240 -9.99 -8.48 16.73
CA ARG A 240 -8.98 -8.59 17.79
C ARG A 240 -7.80 -7.68 17.48
N CYS A 241 -7.73 -6.54 18.17
CA CYS A 241 -6.70 -5.54 17.95
C CYS A 241 -5.47 -5.72 18.85
N PRO A 242 -4.25 -5.43 18.36
CA PRO A 242 -3.06 -5.30 19.19
C PRO A 242 -3.24 -4.20 20.24
N THR A 243 -2.90 -4.50 21.50
CA THR A 243 -2.90 -3.49 22.59
C THR A 243 -1.50 -2.93 22.79
N ALA A 244 -1.36 -1.61 22.92
CA ALA A 244 -0.09 -1.03 23.36
C ALA A 244 0.19 -1.41 24.82
N THR A 245 1.18 -2.26 25.06
CA THR A 245 1.71 -2.55 26.40
C THR A 245 2.59 -1.39 26.85
N ALA A 246 1.98 -0.29 27.29
CA ALA A 246 2.72 0.73 28.05
C ALA A 246 3.03 0.15 29.44
N GLY A 247 4.31 0.06 29.77
CA GLY A 247 4.80 -0.48 31.03
C GLY A 247 4.05 0.09 32.25
N GLY A 248 3.64 -0.82 33.14
CA GLY A 248 3.29 -0.50 34.52
C GLY A 248 2.20 0.55 34.75
N ARG A 249 0.97 0.29 34.32
CA ARG A 249 -0.31 0.56 35.02
C ARG A 249 -1.47 0.32 34.05
N ARG A 250 -2.50 -0.40 34.51
CA ARG A 250 -3.69 -0.89 33.77
C ARG A 250 -4.52 0.24 33.11
N ARG A 251 -4.04 0.81 32.00
CA ARG A 251 -4.87 1.48 31.00
C ARG A 251 -4.50 0.90 29.64
N ARG A 252 -5.35 0.01 29.11
CA ARG A 252 -5.29 -0.39 27.70
C ARG A 252 -5.48 0.89 26.89
N ARG A 253 -4.40 1.42 26.32
CA ARG A 253 -4.51 2.49 25.31
C ARG A 253 -4.63 1.80 23.96
N GLU A 254 -5.57 2.28 23.16
CA GLU A 254 -5.66 1.91 21.75
C GLU A 254 -4.33 2.21 21.06
N ALA A 255 -3.93 1.34 20.12
CA ALA A 255 -2.70 1.52 19.39
C ALA A 255 -2.72 2.86 18.63
N ALA A 256 -1.59 3.58 18.60
CA ALA A 256 -1.53 4.95 18.07
C ALA A 256 -2.04 5.07 16.61
N TRP A 257 -1.83 4.03 15.79
CA TRP A 257 -2.30 3.97 14.41
C TRP A 257 -3.84 4.00 14.30
N MET A 258 -4.57 3.48 15.29
CA MET A 258 -6.03 3.39 15.29
C MET A 258 -6.69 4.77 15.36
N ALA A 259 -6.04 5.71 16.06
CA ALA A 259 -6.50 7.09 16.22
C ALA A 259 -5.78 8.07 15.27
N GLN A 260 -4.89 7.58 14.42
CA GLN A 260 -4.05 8.41 13.57
C GLN A 260 -4.89 9.19 12.54
N LYS A 261 -4.58 10.48 12.41
CA LYS A 261 -5.16 11.40 11.44
C LYS A 261 -4.03 12.21 10.81
N MET A 262 -4.30 12.80 9.65
CA MET A 262 -3.37 13.72 9.00
C MET A 262 -3.15 14.96 9.88
N ASP A 263 -1.92 15.15 10.34
CA ASP A 263 -1.49 16.38 11.00
C ASP A 263 -1.16 17.48 9.96
N TRP A 264 -0.86 18.68 10.45
CA TRP A 264 -0.58 19.84 9.60
C TRP A 264 0.54 19.58 8.60
N TRP A 265 1.64 18.95 9.04
CA TRP A 265 2.79 18.66 8.19
C TRP A 265 2.46 17.62 7.13
N SER A 266 1.71 16.58 7.49
CA SER A 266 1.24 15.56 6.55
C SER A 266 0.36 16.18 5.47
N TRP A 267 -0.49 17.15 5.82
CA TRP A 267 -1.30 17.89 4.83
C TRP A 267 -0.44 18.72 3.87
N MET A 268 0.58 19.42 4.37
CA MET A 268 1.50 20.17 3.51
C MET A 268 2.26 19.25 2.57
N THR A 269 2.77 18.13 3.07
CA THR A 269 3.45 17.11 2.27
C THR A 269 2.54 16.54 1.19
N LEU A 270 1.30 16.17 1.55
CA LEU A 270 0.31 15.69 0.59
C LEU A 270 0.02 16.74 -0.50
N SER A 271 -0.13 18.01 -0.12
CA SER A 271 -0.33 19.10 -1.07
C SER A 271 0.85 19.24 -2.04
N TRP A 272 2.09 19.10 -1.55
CA TRP A 272 3.27 19.14 -2.39
C TRP A 272 3.32 17.93 -3.34
N VAL A 273 3.02 16.72 -2.86
CA VAL A 273 2.96 15.52 -3.72
C VAL A 273 1.94 15.72 -4.83
N ARG A 274 0.72 16.16 -4.49
CA ARG A 274 -0.35 16.39 -5.47
C ARG A 274 0.05 17.42 -6.53
N MET A 275 0.69 18.51 -6.12
CA MET A 275 1.08 19.58 -7.04
C MET A 275 2.20 19.18 -8.02
N ASN A 276 3.07 18.24 -7.64
CA ASN A 276 4.25 17.87 -8.43
C ASN A 276 4.11 16.55 -9.19
N TYR A 277 3.28 15.62 -8.70
CA TYR A 277 3.29 14.23 -9.19
C TYR A 277 1.92 13.68 -9.58
N MET A 278 0.82 14.33 -9.20
CA MET A 278 -0.52 13.85 -9.57
C MET A 278 -0.82 14.23 -11.01
N VAL A 279 -1.27 13.25 -11.80
CA VAL A 279 -1.61 13.43 -13.23
C VAL A 279 -3.09 13.29 -13.52
N TYR A 280 -3.84 12.64 -12.62
CA TYR A 280 -5.30 12.53 -12.71
C TYR A 280 -5.91 12.52 -11.30
N ASP A 281 -7.02 13.23 -11.15
CA ASP A 281 -7.85 13.23 -9.95
C ASP A 281 -9.33 13.20 -10.33
N TYR A 282 -10.04 12.16 -9.92
CA TYR A 282 -11.48 12.05 -10.12
C TYR A 282 -12.27 13.25 -9.55
N CYS A 283 -11.77 13.90 -8.49
CA CYS A 283 -12.42 15.08 -7.89
C CYS A 283 -12.49 16.28 -8.86
N ASP A 284 -11.54 16.36 -9.80
CA ASP A 284 -11.40 17.45 -10.78
C ASP A 284 -11.92 17.06 -12.17
N ASP A 285 -12.33 15.79 -12.38
CA ASP A 285 -12.85 15.31 -13.66
C ASP A 285 -14.31 15.76 -13.88
N ARG A 286 -14.45 16.94 -14.50
CA ARG A 286 -15.74 17.51 -14.91
C ARG A 286 -16.43 16.78 -16.04
N ARG A 287 -15.71 15.94 -16.81
CA ARG A 287 -16.34 15.13 -17.86
C ARG A 287 -17.07 13.96 -17.25
N ARG A 288 -16.49 13.35 -16.21
CA ARG A 288 -17.11 12.26 -15.46
C ARG A 288 -18.18 12.75 -14.49
N PHE A 289 -17.94 13.88 -13.83
CA PHE A 289 -18.86 14.47 -12.85
C PHE A 289 -19.34 15.87 -13.29
N PRO A 290 -20.21 15.95 -14.32
CA PRO A 290 -20.68 17.24 -14.86
C PRO A 290 -21.55 18.02 -13.86
N ASP A 291 -22.24 17.32 -12.96
CA ASP A 291 -23.18 17.92 -12.00
C ASP A 291 -22.51 18.42 -10.70
N GLY A 292 -21.17 18.31 -10.60
CA GLY A 292 -20.40 18.74 -9.44
C GLY A 292 -19.47 17.66 -8.92
N SER A 293 -18.44 18.07 -8.18
CA SER A 293 -17.46 17.13 -7.62
C SER A 293 -18.11 16.21 -6.58
N PRO A 294 -17.66 14.95 -6.45
CA PRO A 294 -18.15 14.03 -5.43
C PRO A 294 -18.12 14.65 -4.02
N PRO A 295 -19.10 14.36 -3.14
CA PRO A 295 -19.23 15.02 -1.84
C PRO A 295 -17.95 14.98 -0.99
N GLU A 296 -17.23 13.86 -1.00
CA GLU A 296 -15.96 13.67 -0.30
C GLU A 296 -14.85 14.63 -0.73
N CYS A 297 -14.93 15.20 -1.94
CA CYS A 297 -13.97 16.15 -2.48
C CYS A 297 -14.23 17.58 -2.01
N VAL A 298 -15.48 17.89 -1.60
CA VAL A 298 -15.93 19.24 -1.25
C VAL A 298 -16.26 19.42 0.22
N VAL A 299 -16.52 18.33 0.96
CA VAL A 299 -16.68 18.38 2.41
C VAL A 299 -15.39 18.95 3.00
N PRO A 300 -15.46 20.05 3.78
CA PRO A 300 -14.29 20.71 4.30
C PRO A 300 -13.35 19.70 4.93
N ILE A 301 -12.08 19.77 4.55
CA ILE A 301 -10.99 19.15 5.28
C ILE A 301 -10.96 19.88 6.63
N GLY A 302 -11.85 19.46 7.55
CA GLY A 302 -12.03 20.09 8.85
C GLY A 302 -10.66 20.29 9.47
N ARG A 303 -10.32 21.55 9.71
CA ARG A 303 -9.35 21.91 10.72
C ARG A 303 -9.95 21.37 12.02
N ALA A 304 -9.37 20.28 12.52
CA ALA A 304 -9.61 19.86 13.89
C ALA A 304 -9.15 20.98 14.84
#